data_AF-A0A920TPA2-F1
#
_entry.id   AF-A0A920TPA2-F1
#
_cell.length_a   1.000
_cell.length_b   1.000
_cell.length_c   1.000
_cell.angle_alpha   90.00
_cell.angle_beta   90.00
_cell.angle_gamma   90.00
#
_symmetry.space_group_name_H-M   'P 1'
#
loop_
_entity.id
_entity.type
_entity.pdbx_description
1 polymer ?
#
loop_
_entity_poly.entity_id
_entity_poly.type
_entity_poly.pdbx_seq_one_letter_code
_entity_poly.pdbx_strand_id
1 'polypeptide(L)' 'MPGRKVDDYIAKIRHSTPGVGLISPPPHHDIYSIEDIAQLIHDLKMPTEKQE' A
#
# COMPACT_ATOMS: atom_id res chain seq x y z
N MET A 1 -1.94 6.28 -11.50
CA MET A 1 -0.72 6.53 -12.29
C MET A 1 -0.90 5.95 -13.68
N PRO A 2 -0.76 6.76 -14.76
CA PRO A 2 -0.89 6.28 -16.14
C PRO A 2 0.17 5.21 -16.46
N GLY A 3 -0.20 4.18 -17.23
CA GLY A 3 0.66 3.03 -17.53
C GLY A 3 1.98 3.39 -18.22
N ARG A 4 1.99 4.42 -19.08
CA ARG A 4 3.23 4.94 -19.70
C ARG A 4 4.29 5.44 -18.72
N LYS A 5 3.90 5.69 -17.46
CA LYS A 5 4.81 6.10 -16.37
C LYS A 5 5.18 4.93 -15.45
N VAL A 6 4.74 3.72 -15.76
CA VAL A 6 5.01 2.50 -15.00
C VAL A 6 6.07 1.72 -15.77
N ASP A 7 7.32 2.12 -15.59
CA ASP A 7 8.48 1.38 -16.12
C ASP A 7 8.79 0.14 -15.27
N ASP A 8 9.77 -0.66 -15.68
CA ASP A 8 10.12 -1.91 -15.00
C ASP A 8 10.59 -1.69 -13.55
N TYR A 9 11.26 -0.57 -13.27
CA TYR A 9 11.72 -0.22 -11.93
C TYR A 9 10.54 0.06 -11.00
N ILE A 10 9.61 0.89 -11.46
CA ILE A 10 8.39 1.23 -10.74
C ILE A 10 7.49 0.00 -10.57
N ALA A 11 7.34 -0.80 -11.63
CA ALA A 11 6.56 -2.03 -11.62
C ALA A 11 7.10 -3.03 -10.59
N LYS A 12 8.43 -3.18 -10.52
CA LYS A 12 9.10 -4.04 -9.54
C LYS A 12 8.87 -3.56 -8.10
N ILE A 13 9.03 -2.27 -7.82
CA ILE A 13 8.83 -1.71 -6.47
C ILE A 13 7.37 -1.83 -6.03
N ARG A 14 6.43 -1.63 -6.94
CA ARG A 14 4.99 -1.62 -6.63
C ARG A 14 4.31 -2.98 -6.79
N HIS A 15 5.09 -4.04 -7.05
CA HIS A 15 4.60 -5.39 -7.32
C HIS A 15 3.47 -5.41 -8.37
N SER A 16 3.64 -4.65 -9.45
CA SER A 16 2.64 -4.45 -10.51
C SER A 16 3.20 -4.79 -11.89
N THR A 17 2.34 -4.79 -12.91
CA THR A 17 2.73 -5.06 -14.30
C THR A 17 3.26 -3.79 -14.99
N PRO A 18 4.44 -3.83 -15.65
CA PRO A 18 4.94 -2.71 -16.46
C PRO A 18 3.94 -2.28 -17.54
N GLY A 19 3.84 -0.98 -17.80
CA GLY A 19 2.95 -0.43 -18.83
C GLY A 19 1.45 -0.41 -18.48
N VAL A 20 1.03 -1.05 -17.38
CA VAL A 20 -0.38 -1.06 -16.93
C VAL A 20 -0.65 0.13 -16.01
N GLY A 21 -1.80 0.80 -16.20
CA GLY A 21 -2.20 1.89 -15.31
C GLY A 21 -2.46 1.43 -13.88
N LEU A 22 -1.86 2.12 -12.90
CA LEU A 22 -2.06 1.84 -11.48
C LEU A 22 -3.11 2.78 -10.89
N ILE A 23 -4.31 2.27 -10.62
CA ILE A 23 -5.34 3.02 -9.90
C ILE A 23 -5.40 2.42 -8.49
N SER A 24 -5.15 3.25 -7.47
CA SER A 24 -5.31 2.81 -6.08
C SER A 24 -6.79 2.50 -5.84
N PRO A 25 -7.12 1.45 -5.06
CA PRO A 25 -8.50 1.18 -4.73
C PRO A 25 -9.12 2.40 -4.02
N PRO A 26 -10.42 2.68 -4.25
CA PRO A 26 -11.18 3.60 -3.40
C PRO A 26 -11.27 3.03 -1.97
N PRO A 27 -11.80 3.79 -0.98
CA PRO A 27 -11.28 3.87 0.40
C PRO A 27 -10.78 2.56 1.00
N HIS A 28 -9.66 2.65 1.71
CA HIS A 28 -8.97 1.53 2.34
C HIS A 28 -9.99 0.57 2.97
N HIS A 29 -10.10 -0.62 2.37
CA HIS A 29 -11.02 -1.70 2.73
C HIS A 29 -10.80 -2.26 4.15
N ASP A 30 -9.90 -1.65 4.94
CA ASP A 30 -9.53 -2.07 6.30
C ASP A 30 -9.81 -0.97 7.34
N ILE A 31 -10.45 0.14 6.94
CA ILE A 31 -10.83 1.23 7.85
C ILE A 31 -12.34 1.40 7.76
N TYR A 32 -13.06 0.56 8.50
CA TYR A 32 -14.52 0.62 8.59
C TYR A 32 -15.00 1.44 9.80
N SER A 33 -14.09 1.79 10.71
CA SER A 33 -14.41 2.43 11.98
C SER A 33 -13.26 3.31 12.51
N ILE A 34 -13.53 4.14 13.53
CA ILE A 34 -12.51 5.01 14.16
C ILE A 34 -11.51 4.18 14.98
N GLU A 35 -11.95 3.01 15.43
CA GLU A 35 -11.17 2.02 16.15
C GLU A 35 -10.09 1.40 15.24
N ASP A 36 -10.39 1.14 13.96
CA ASP A 36 -9.41 0.65 12.98
C ASP A 36 -8.30 1.67 12.72
N ILE A 37 -8.63 2.96 12.75
CA ILE A 37 -7.63 4.04 12.67
C ILE A 37 -6.72 4.03 13.90
N ALA A 38 -7.29 3.80 15.09
CA ALA A 38 -6.52 3.69 16.32
C ALA A 38 -5.57 2.48 16.28
N GLN A 39 -6.03 1.33 15.77
CA GLN A 39 -5.20 0.14 15.58
C GLN A 39 -4.07 0.39 14.57
N LEU A 40 -4.36 1.03 13.43
CA LEU A 40 -3.34 1.40 12.45
C LEU A 40 -2.29 2.36 13.04
N ILE A 41 -2.70 3.37 13.81
CA ILE A 41 -1.77 4.29 14.49
C ILE A 41 -0.90 3.53 15.50
N HIS A 42 -1.48 2.56 16.20
CA HIS A 42 -0.76 1.71 17.15
C HIS A 42 0.28 0.84 16.45
N ASP A 43 -0.11 0.16 15.37
CA ASP A 43 0.77 -0.74 14.59
C ASP A 43 1.93 0.03 13.95
N LEU A 44 1.71 1.27 13.50
CA LEU A 44 2.75 2.14 12.97
C LEU A 44 3.74 2.66 14.04
N LYS A 45 3.32 2.71 15.32
CA LYS A 45 4.17 3.16 16.44
C LYS A 45 4.92 2.01 17.10
N MET A 46 4.44 0.78 16.97
CA MET A 46 5.15 -0.39 17.48
C MET A 46 6.38 -0.67 16.62
N PRO A 47 7.59 -0.82 17.20
CA PRO A 47 8.71 -1.37 16.47
C PRO A 47 8.34 -2.81 16.11
N THR A 48 8.31 -3.11 14.82
CA THR A 48 8.17 -4.49 14.34
C THR A 48 9.37 -5.28 14.88
N GLU A 49 9.14 -6.11 15.90
CA GLU A 49 10.06 -7.19 16.23
C GLU A 49 10.16 -8.04 14.97
N LYS A 50 11.34 -8.04 14.35
CA LYS A 50 11.64 -8.98 13.28
C LYS A 50 11.60 -10.36 13.93
N GLN A 51 10.52 -11.09 13.69
CA GLN A 51 10.54 -12.54 13.88
C GLN A 51 11.52 -13.08 12.84
N GLU A 52 12.72 -13.42 13.30
CA GLU A 52 13.73 -14.18 12.53
C GLU A 52 13.26 -15.61 12.26
#